data_AF-A0A2A5CS09-F1
#
_entry.id   AF-A0A2A5CS09-F1
#
_cell.length_a   1.000
_cell.length_b   1.000
_cell.length_c   1.000
_cell.angle_alpha   90.00
_cell.angle_beta   90.00
_cell.angle_gamma   90.00
#
_symmetry.space_group_name_H-M   'P 1'
#
loop_
_entity.id
_entity.type
_entity.pdbx_description
1 polymer ?
#
loop_
_entity_poly.entity_id
_entity_poly.type
_entity_poly.pdbx_seq_one_letter_code
_entity_poly.pdbx_strand_id
1 'polypeptide(L)'
;GSIEVDFNLYTGTFEAYLALEQTSGLFPFFGPLKALAIIDFVQVGHTTGTLDSQANLTTSSDMWVKLPAVYLSAFGFNVKIAGGDNCGTKEPMHLEMTGFPFLSTVGGDIGGTYTLSTFGQCGLFNSIVSAMVAGEGNTIDLSLMYAP
;
A
#
# COMPACT_ATOMS: atom_id res chain seq x y z
N GLY A 1 5.75 0.46 -8.52
CA GLY A 1 6.42 -0.14 -7.35
C GLY A 1 7.54 -1.04 -7.81
N SER A 2 8.60 -1.18 -7.01
CA SER A 2 9.78 -2.02 -7.32
C SER A 2 10.09 -2.97 -6.17
N ILE A 3 10.72 -4.10 -6.49
CA ILE A 3 11.16 -5.10 -5.51
C ILE A 3 12.65 -5.40 -5.71
N GLU A 4 13.44 -5.22 -4.65
CA GLU A 4 14.86 -5.60 -4.58
C GLU A 4 14.97 -6.91 -3.81
N VAL A 5 15.53 -7.95 -4.42
CA VAL A 5 15.43 -9.33 -3.90
C VAL A 5 16.80 -9.90 -3.55
N ASP A 6 16.96 -10.39 -2.33
CA ASP A 6 18.03 -11.31 -1.95
C ASP A 6 17.52 -12.75 -2.13
N PHE A 7 17.91 -13.37 -3.25
CA PHE A 7 17.30 -14.60 -3.74
C PHE A 7 18.07 -15.85 -3.28
N ASN A 8 17.44 -16.71 -2.47
CA ASN A 8 17.97 -18.04 -2.21
C ASN A 8 17.42 -19.05 -3.23
N LEU A 9 18.20 -19.28 -4.29
CA LEU A 9 17.83 -20.16 -5.40
C LEU A 9 17.62 -21.64 -5.02
N TYR A 10 18.06 -22.07 -3.83
CA TYR A 10 17.95 -23.47 -3.42
C TYR A 10 16.60 -23.81 -2.77
N THR A 11 15.94 -22.84 -2.14
CA THR A 11 14.70 -23.06 -1.38
C THR A 11 13.47 -22.50 -2.07
N GLY A 12 13.63 -21.68 -3.11
CA GLY A 12 12.51 -20.97 -3.76
C GLY A 12 11.90 -19.88 -2.86
N THR A 13 12.54 -19.58 -1.73
CA THR A 13 12.17 -18.51 -0.80
C THR A 13 13.08 -17.31 -0.99
N PHE A 14 12.57 -16.12 -0.75
CA PHE A 14 13.38 -14.90 -0.81
C PHE A 14 13.02 -13.92 0.30
N GLU A 15 13.97 -13.04 0.61
CA GLU A 15 13.76 -11.81 1.35
C GLU A 15 13.93 -10.63 0.39
N ALA A 16 13.10 -9.60 0.52
CA ALA A 16 13.10 -8.48 -0.40
C ALA A 16 12.74 -7.16 0.28
N TYR A 17 13.24 -6.08 -0.29
CA TYR A 17 12.74 -4.74 -0.02
C TYR A 17 11.67 -4.39 -1.06
N LEU A 18 10.46 -4.15 -0.57
CA LEU A 18 9.32 -3.75 -1.38
C LEU A 18 9.16 -2.24 -1.28
N ALA A 19 9.46 -1.54 -2.37
CA ALA A 19 9.23 -0.11 -2.49
C ALA A 19 7.94 0.15 -3.27
N LEU A 20 6.91 0.59 -2.55
CA LEU A 20 5.70 1.09 -3.18
C LEU A 20 5.84 2.59 -3.44
N GLU A 21 5.40 3.01 -4.61
CA GLU A 21 5.39 4.42 -4.98
C GLU A 21 4.24 5.14 -4.26
N GLN A 22 4.45 6.42 -3.95
CA GLN A 22 3.37 7.27 -3.47
C GLN A 22 2.23 7.29 -4.49
N THR A 23 1.00 7.16 -3.99
CA THR A 23 -0.21 7.14 -4.81
C THR A 23 -1.26 8.11 -4.29
N SER A 24 -2.38 8.22 -5.00
CA SER A 24 -3.52 9.03 -4.56
C SER A 24 -4.84 8.33 -4.81
N GLY A 25 -5.80 8.55 -3.92
CA GLY A 25 -7.14 7.98 -4.00
C GLY A 25 -8.22 9.06 -3.87
N LEU A 26 -9.28 8.95 -4.69
CA LEU A 26 -10.47 9.79 -4.60
C LEU A 26 -11.61 9.01 -3.95
N PHE A 27 -12.04 9.46 -2.78
CA PHE A 27 -13.07 8.82 -1.99
C PHE A 27 -14.34 9.68 -1.98
N PRO A 28 -15.53 9.09 -2.18
CA PRO A 28 -16.78 9.77 -1.91
C PRO A 28 -16.81 10.23 -0.46
N PHE A 29 -17.20 11.48 -0.21
CA PHE A 29 -17.31 12.00 1.14
C PHE A 29 -18.76 12.27 1.54
N PHE A 30 -19.34 13.38 1.06
CA PHE A 30 -20.74 13.73 1.31
C PHE A 30 -21.29 14.61 0.18
N GLY A 31 -22.45 14.24 -0.37
CA GLY A 31 -23.05 14.96 -1.50
C GLY A 31 -22.07 15.04 -2.69
N PRO A 32 -21.84 16.24 -3.27
CA PRO A 32 -20.91 16.40 -4.39
C PRO A 32 -19.43 16.42 -3.96
N LEU A 33 -19.14 16.38 -2.66
CA LEU A 33 -17.78 16.49 -2.13
C LEU A 33 -17.02 15.16 -2.26
N LYS A 34 -15.77 15.25 -2.70
CA LYS A 34 -14.82 14.13 -2.73
C LYS A 34 -13.65 14.43 -1.82
N ALA A 35 -13.08 13.40 -1.20
CA ALA A 35 -11.81 13.49 -0.50
C ALA A 35 -10.71 12.93 -1.39
N LEU A 36 -9.68 13.72 -1.69
CA LEU A 36 -8.46 13.27 -2.35
C LEU A 36 -7.41 13.01 -1.28
N ALA A 37 -7.00 11.75 -1.11
CA ALA A 37 -5.92 11.38 -0.19
C ALA A 37 -4.63 11.11 -0.97
N ILE A 38 -3.53 11.68 -0.51
CA ILE A 38 -2.17 11.28 -0.90
C ILE A 38 -1.74 10.18 0.07
N ILE A 39 -1.24 9.07 -0.46
CA ILE A 39 -0.97 7.85 0.29
C ILE A 39 0.48 7.45 0.06
N ASP A 40 1.19 7.21 1.16
CA ASP A 40 2.58 6.79 1.15
C ASP A 40 2.76 5.53 2.00
N PHE A 41 3.76 4.72 1.67
CA PHE A 41 3.97 3.40 2.26
C PHE A 41 5.38 3.28 2.81
N VAL A 42 5.52 2.77 4.04
CA VAL A 42 6.82 2.53 4.65
C VAL A 42 6.88 1.08 5.11
N GLN A 43 7.74 0.29 4.48
CA GLN A 43 7.93 -1.11 4.80
C GLN A 43 8.45 -1.31 6.23
N VAL A 44 7.99 -2.36 6.90
CA VAL A 44 8.44 -2.82 8.21
C VAL A 44 9.20 -4.12 8.00
N GLY A 45 10.51 -4.09 8.24
CA GLY A 45 11.37 -5.25 8.00
C GLY A 45 11.45 -5.61 6.51
N HIS A 46 11.61 -6.90 6.23
CA HIS A 46 11.69 -7.45 4.87
C HIS A 46 10.37 -8.08 4.44
N THR A 47 10.09 -7.99 3.14
CA THR A 47 9.09 -8.81 2.48
C THR A 47 9.66 -10.21 2.35
N THR A 48 8.89 -11.22 2.74
CA THR A 48 9.24 -12.62 2.51
C THR A 48 8.35 -13.20 1.43
N GLY A 49 8.80 -14.21 0.71
CA GLY A 49 7.97 -14.80 -0.32
C GLY A 49 8.50 -16.10 -0.87
N THR A 50 7.70 -16.71 -1.75
CA THR A 50 8.10 -17.86 -2.56
C THR A 50 7.86 -17.61 -4.03
N LEU A 51 8.76 -18.11 -4.87
CA LEU A 51 8.57 -18.21 -6.32
C LEU A 51 8.86 -19.65 -6.73
N ASP A 52 7.82 -20.37 -7.15
CA ASP A 52 7.96 -21.76 -7.56
C ASP A 52 8.43 -21.90 -9.03
N SER A 53 8.76 -23.13 -9.42
CA SER A 53 9.18 -23.45 -10.80
C SER A 53 8.09 -23.24 -11.86
N GLN A 54 6.85 -22.98 -11.44
CA GLN A 54 5.68 -22.74 -12.27
C GLN A 54 5.37 -21.25 -12.38
N ALA A 55 6.23 -20.38 -11.84
CA ALA A 55 6.07 -18.92 -11.83
C ALA A 55 4.89 -18.42 -10.99
N ASN A 56 4.48 -19.18 -9.96
CA ASN A 56 3.57 -18.67 -8.93
C ASN A 56 4.38 -17.91 -7.87
N LEU A 57 4.03 -16.66 -7.66
CA LEU A 57 4.59 -15.82 -6.61
C LEU A 57 3.63 -15.75 -5.42
N THR A 58 4.16 -15.86 -4.20
CA THR A 58 3.51 -15.43 -2.97
C THR A 58 4.43 -14.49 -2.20
N THR A 59 3.87 -13.47 -1.57
CA THR A 59 4.64 -12.52 -0.76
C THR A 59 3.88 -12.07 0.47
N SER A 60 4.60 -11.90 1.57
CA SER A 60 4.12 -11.42 2.85
C SER A 60 4.94 -10.19 3.26
N SER A 61 4.28 -9.07 3.52
CA SER A 61 4.91 -7.79 3.87
C SER A 61 4.14 -7.05 4.95
N ASP A 62 4.84 -6.42 5.89
CA ASP A 62 4.23 -5.48 6.83
C ASP A 62 4.57 -4.04 6.43
N MET A 63 3.59 -3.14 6.45
CA MET A 63 3.78 -1.75 6.03
C MET A 63 3.01 -0.75 6.89
N TRP A 64 3.64 0.38 7.19
CA TRP A 64 2.93 1.57 7.65
C TRP A 64 2.32 2.29 6.46
N VAL A 65 1.06 2.71 6.59
CA VAL A 65 0.42 3.58 5.61
C VAL A 65 0.34 4.98 6.19
N LYS A 66 0.85 5.95 5.43
CA LYS A 66 0.87 7.37 5.78
C LYS A 66 -0.02 8.16 4.85
N LEU A 67 -0.57 9.26 5.38
CA LEU A 67 -1.34 10.22 4.61
C LEU A 67 -0.68 11.60 4.73
N PRO A 68 0.27 11.93 3.83
CA PRO A 68 0.94 13.23 3.85
C PRO A 68 -0.04 14.40 3.69
N ALA A 69 -1.12 14.19 2.92
CA ALA A 69 -2.17 15.17 2.74
C ALA A 69 -3.51 14.53 2.37
N VAL A 70 -4.58 15.11 2.90
CA VAL A 70 -5.96 14.84 2.47
C VAL A 70 -6.61 16.16 2.12
N TYR A 71 -7.21 16.24 0.93
CA TYR A 71 -7.90 17.41 0.41
C TYR A 71 -9.39 17.14 0.31
N LEU A 72 -10.19 18.13 0.67
CA LEU A 72 -11.59 18.18 0.28
C LEU A 72 -11.69 18.87 -1.09
N SER A 73 -12.28 18.18 -2.05
CA SER A 73 -12.44 18.62 -3.43
C SER A 73 -13.90 18.96 -3.71
N ALA A 74 -14.16 20.20 -4.13
CA ALA A 74 -15.49 20.69 -4.49
C ALA A 74 -15.40 21.80 -5.55
N PHE A 75 -16.22 21.71 -6.59
CA PHE A 75 -16.36 22.78 -7.60
C PHE A 75 -15.02 23.28 -8.20
N GLY A 76 -14.04 22.39 -8.36
CA GLY A 76 -12.70 22.74 -8.87
C GLY A 76 -11.71 23.29 -7.85
N PHE A 77 -12.08 23.39 -6.57
CA PHE A 77 -11.21 23.80 -5.47
C PHE A 77 -10.80 22.61 -4.60
N ASN A 78 -9.54 22.59 -4.18
CA ASN A 78 -8.97 21.60 -3.26
C ASN A 78 -8.49 22.31 -1.99
N VAL A 79 -9.08 21.97 -0.85
CA VAL A 79 -8.68 22.50 0.46
C VAL A 79 -8.05 21.38 1.28
N LYS A 80 -6.80 21.55 1.73
CA LYS A 80 -6.17 20.56 2.62
C LYS A 80 -6.92 20.55 3.95
N ILE A 81 -7.49 19.40 4.31
CA ILE A 81 -8.27 19.22 5.54
C ILE A 81 -7.55 18.35 6.57
N ALA A 82 -6.68 17.43 6.14
CA ALA A 82 -5.97 16.52 7.04
C ALA A 82 -4.59 16.13 6.47
N GLY A 83 -3.88 15.32 7.22
CA GLY A 83 -2.57 14.77 6.85
C GLY A 83 -1.39 15.50 7.48
N GLY A 84 -0.19 14.99 7.22
CA GLY A 84 1.07 15.49 7.73
C GLY A 84 2.05 14.35 7.97
N ASP A 85 3.29 14.67 8.34
CA ASP A 85 4.39 13.70 8.41
C ASP A 85 4.14 12.56 9.41
N ASN A 86 3.34 12.84 10.44
CA ASN A 86 2.97 11.88 11.49
C ASN A 86 1.59 11.23 11.26
N CYS A 87 0.83 11.66 10.26
CA CYS A 87 -0.49 11.10 9.97
C CYS A 87 -0.34 9.73 9.30
N GLY A 88 -0.73 8.66 10.01
CA GLY A 88 -0.59 7.30 9.53
C GLY A 88 -1.37 6.28 10.35
N THR A 89 -1.32 5.03 9.93
CA THR A 89 -1.93 3.91 10.64
C THR A 89 -1.33 3.77 12.04
N LYS A 90 -2.14 3.32 13.01
CA LYS A 90 -1.68 3.06 14.39
C LYS A 90 -0.97 1.72 14.53
N GLU A 91 -1.26 0.79 13.63
CA GLU A 91 -0.60 -0.50 13.51
C GLU A 91 -0.18 -0.73 12.05
N PRO A 92 0.94 -1.44 11.79
CA PRO A 92 1.30 -1.84 10.43
C PRO A 92 0.17 -2.68 9.82
N MET A 93 -0.10 -2.46 8.53
CA MET A 93 -0.94 -3.38 7.78
C MET A 93 -0.12 -4.59 7.37
N HIS A 94 -0.73 -5.76 7.47
CA HIS A 94 -0.20 -6.98 6.90
C HIS A 94 -0.73 -7.14 5.48
N LEU A 95 0.18 -7.41 4.53
CA LEU A 95 -0.12 -7.52 3.11
C LEU A 95 0.39 -8.85 2.56
N GLU A 96 -0.56 -9.71 2.23
CA GLU A 96 -0.35 -10.95 1.49
C GLU A 96 -0.74 -10.73 0.03
N MET A 97 0.18 -11.04 -0.89
CA MET A 97 -0.07 -10.92 -2.32
C MET A 97 0.32 -12.19 -3.05
N THR A 98 -0.37 -12.44 -4.15
CA THR A 98 -0.07 -13.53 -5.07
C THR A 98 -0.03 -13.02 -6.49
N GLY A 99 0.74 -13.67 -7.36
CA GLY A 99 0.80 -13.33 -8.78
C GLY A 99 1.16 -14.52 -9.63
N PHE A 100 0.63 -14.52 -10.85
CA PHE A 100 0.92 -15.53 -11.87
C PHE A 100 0.59 -14.99 -13.27
N PRO A 101 1.47 -15.18 -14.28
CA PRO A 101 2.84 -15.66 -14.15
C PRO A 101 3.79 -14.54 -13.67
N PHE A 102 4.70 -14.87 -12.75
CA PHE A 102 5.76 -13.94 -12.31
C PHE A 102 7.14 -14.42 -12.76
N LEU A 103 7.87 -13.58 -13.50
CA LEU A 103 9.20 -13.91 -14.01
C LEU A 103 10.25 -13.09 -13.27
N SER A 104 11.26 -13.72 -12.67
CA SER A 104 12.31 -13.01 -11.91
C SER A 104 13.08 -11.97 -12.73
N THR A 105 13.15 -12.11 -14.05
CA THR A 105 13.86 -11.18 -14.95
C THR A 105 13.00 -10.06 -15.52
N VAL A 106 11.66 -10.17 -15.44
CA VAL A 106 10.72 -9.22 -16.07
C VAL A 106 9.77 -8.60 -15.05
N GLY A 107 9.44 -9.34 -14.00
CA GLY A 107 8.38 -9.03 -13.06
C GLY A 107 7.05 -9.68 -13.44
N GLY A 108 5.96 -9.10 -12.96
CA GLY A 108 4.60 -9.57 -13.19
C GLY A 108 3.57 -8.82 -12.36
N ASP A 109 2.31 -9.04 -12.68
CA ASP A 109 1.18 -8.49 -11.93
C ASP A 109 0.90 -9.34 -10.69
N ILE A 110 0.74 -8.68 -9.55
CA ILE A 110 0.46 -9.28 -8.26
C ILE A 110 -0.73 -8.55 -7.62
N GLY A 111 -1.50 -9.27 -6.81
CA GLY A 111 -2.63 -8.69 -6.11
C GLY A 111 -2.91 -9.36 -4.79
N GLY A 112 -3.63 -8.64 -3.93
CA GLY A 112 -3.92 -9.10 -2.58
C GLY A 112 -5.00 -8.28 -1.89
N THR A 113 -5.35 -8.73 -0.69
CA THR A 113 -6.22 -7.99 0.22
C THR A 113 -5.47 -7.60 1.48
N TYR A 114 -5.91 -6.50 2.10
CA TYR A 114 -5.31 -6.01 3.34
C TYR A 114 -6.35 -5.33 4.21
N THR A 115 -6.00 -5.22 5.49
CA THR A 115 -6.79 -4.52 6.50
C THR A 115 -6.00 -3.30 6.95
N LEU A 116 -6.66 -2.15 6.94
CA LEU A 116 -6.10 -0.91 7.48
C LEU A 116 -6.60 -0.70 8.90
N SER A 117 -5.66 -0.54 9.83
CA SER A 117 -5.98 -0.07 11.16
C SER A 117 -6.42 1.41 11.13
N THR A 118 -6.99 1.88 12.24
CA THR A 118 -7.35 3.31 12.36
C THR A 118 -6.12 4.21 12.23
N PHE A 119 -6.34 5.44 11.76
CA PHE A 119 -5.29 6.43 11.62
C PHE A 119 -5.14 7.29 12.88
N GLY A 120 -3.92 7.75 13.12
CA GLY A 120 -3.56 8.65 14.21
C GLY A 120 -2.83 9.90 13.70
N GLN A 121 -2.88 10.97 14.50
CA GLN A 121 -2.10 12.19 14.28
C GLN A 121 -2.39 12.91 12.94
N CYS A 122 -3.61 12.77 12.42
CA CYS A 122 -4.05 13.38 11.16
C CYS A 122 -4.68 14.78 11.33
N GLY A 123 -4.42 15.44 12.46
CA GLY A 123 -4.99 16.74 12.80
C GLY A 123 -6.46 16.67 13.21
N LEU A 124 -7.20 17.76 12.98
CA LEU A 124 -8.58 17.94 13.44
C LEU A 124 -9.56 16.88 12.90
N PHE A 125 -9.27 16.30 11.74
CA PHE A 125 -10.14 15.35 11.04
C PHE A 125 -9.74 13.88 11.23
N ASN A 126 -8.94 13.57 12.25
CA ASN A 126 -8.43 12.22 12.50
C ASN A 126 -9.51 11.12 12.55
N SER A 127 -10.66 11.43 13.16
CA SER A 127 -11.81 10.51 13.25
C SER A 127 -12.45 10.24 11.90
N ILE A 128 -12.59 11.29 11.07
CA ILE A 128 -13.18 11.20 9.74
C ILE A 128 -12.27 10.41 8.80
N VAL A 129 -10.96 10.68 8.83
CA VAL A 129 -9.98 9.92 8.05
C VAL A 129 -10.08 8.43 8.40
N SER A 130 -10.06 8.10 9.69
CA SER A 130 -10.17 6.70 10.14
C SER A 130 -11.48 6.05 9.68
N ALA A 131 -12.61 6.76 9.75
CA ALA A 131 -13.91 6.21 9.35
C ALA A 131 -14.02 5.93 7.84
N MET A 132 -13.20 6.59 7.01
CA MET A 132 -13.26 6.43 5.56
C MET A 132 -12.34 5.35 5.02
N VAL A 133 -11.15 5.19 5.60
CA VAL A 133 -10.09 4.32 5.02
C VAL A 133 -9.74 3.12 5.89
N ALA A 134 -10.10 3.11 7.19
CA ALA A 134 -9.83 1.95 8.03
C ALA A 134 -10.88 0.87 7.82
N GLY A 135 -10.47 -0.39 7.89
CA GLY A 135 -11.35 -1.54 7.70
C GLY A 135 -10.69 -2.70 6.98
N GLU A 136 -11.43 -3.80 6.90
CA GLU A 136 -11.05 -5.02 6.19
C GLU A 136 -11.44 -4.97 4.72
N GLY A 137 -10.83 -5.84 3.91
CA GLY A 137 -11.24 -6.06 2.52
C GLY A 137 -10.77 -5.01 1.52
N ASN A 138 -9.79 -4.19 1.88
CA ASN A 138 -9.11 -3.34 0.90
C ASN A 138 -8.33 -4.22 -0.07
N THR A 139 -8.27 -3.83 -1.33
CA THR A 139 -7.53 -4.56 -2.37
C THR A 139 -6.33 -3.75 -2.84
N ILE A 140 -5.27 -4.44 -3.24
CA ILE A 140 -4.13 -3.86 -3.92
C ILE A 140 -3.82 -4.68 -5.16
N ASP A 141 -3.53 -3.98 -6.25
CA ASP A 141 -3.08 -4.55 -7.51
C ASP A 141 -1.83 -3.79 -7.94
N LEU A 142 -0.73 -4.51 -8.17
CA LEU A 142 0.56 -3.94 -8.50
C LEU A 142 1.11 -4.62 -9.74
N SER A 143 1.72 -3.82 -10.61
CA SER A 143 2.68 -4.34 -11.58
C SER A 143 4.08 -4.13 -10.99
N LEU A 144 4.74 -5.22 -10.62
CA LEU A 144 6.09 -5.17 -10.08
C LEU A 144 7.10 -5.45 -11.18
N MET A 145 8.13 -4.62 -11.25
CA MET A 145 9.33 -4.85 -12.06
C MET A 145 10.49 -5.23 -11.14
N TYR A 146 11.33 -6.14 -11.61
CA TYR A 146 12.60 -6.45 -10.93
C TYR A 146 13.53 -5.24 -10.99
N ALA A 147 14.04 -4.81 -9.83
CA ALA A 147 15.11 -3.82 -9.74
C ALA A 147 16.47 -4.53 -9.61
N PRO A 148 17.43 -4.29 -10.52
CA PRO A 148 18.75 -4.91 -10.51
C PRO A 148 19.68 -4.34 -9.44
#